data_AF-A0A2S5ZXT7-F1
#
_entry.id   AF-A0A2S5ZXT7-F1
#
_cell.length_a   1.000
_cell.length_b   1.000
_cell.length_c   1.000
_cell.angle_alpha   90.00
_cell.angle_beta   90.00
_cell.angle_gamma   90.00
#
_symmetry.space_group_name_H-M   'P 1'
#
loop_
_entity.id
_entity.type
_entity.pdbx_description
1 polymer ?
#
loop_
_entity_poly.entity_id
_entity_poly.type
_entity_poly.pdbx_seq_one_letter_code
_entity_poly.pdbx_strand_id
1 'polypeptide(L)'
;MHHVAGWWDGFELWVAGLPFIPQFVVVLVGAVPVSFLIAYLLDRGLRIVLRLLGRDRSAVAETDIVAGDAAAEIAPDAATIAPPEPALAGASMHVPGPMPKEAI
;
A
#
# COMPACT_ATOMS: atom_id res chain seq x y z
N MET A 1 -8.68 -10.52 47.29
CA MET A 1 -9.63 -9.73 46.48
C MET A 1 -9.83 -8.29 46.99
N HIS A 2 -9.68 -7.98 48.29
CA HIS A 2 -9.94 -6.63 48.84
C HIS A 2 -8.73 -5.68 48.88
N HIS A 3 -7.52 -6.21 48.76
CA HIS A 3 -6.30 -5.43 48.95
C HIS A 3 -6.11 -4.37 47.84
N VAL A 4 -6.49 -4.71 46.61
CA VAL A 4 -6.45 -3.77 45.47
C VAL A 4 -7.54 -2.70 45.61
N ALA A 5 -8.74 -3.09 46.04
CA ALA A 5 -9.84 -2.16 46.25
C ALA A 5 -9.55 -1.16 47.39
N GLY A 6 -8.95 -1.60 48.49
CA GLY A 6 -8.57 -0.70 49.59
C GLY A 6 -7.46 0.28 49.23
N TRP A 7 -6.48 -0.13 48.42
CA TRP A 7 -5.46 0.79 47.92
C TRP A 7 -6.04 1.81 46.93
N TRP A 8 -6.96 1.38 46.07
CA TRP A 8 -7.67 2.24 45.13
C TRP A 8 -8.57 3.26 45.83
N ASP A 9 -9.31 2.86 46.85
CA ASP A 9 -10.15 3.76 47.68
C ASP A 9 -9.31 4.86 48.36
N GLY A 10 -8.12 4.52 48.87
CA GLY A 10 -7.17 5.50 49.39
C GLY A 10 -6.64 6.47 48.32
N PHE A 11 -6.46 5.99 47.09
CA PHE A 11 -6.09 6.84 45.96
C PHE A 11 -7.24 7.79 45.57
N GLU A 12 -8.48 7.32 45.54
CA GLU A 12 -9.66 8.15 45.27
C GLU A 12 -9.79 9.27 46.32
N LEU A 13 -9.61 8.97 47.60
CA LEU A 13 -9.62 9.95 48.67
C LEU A 13 -8.50 10.99 48.55
N TRP A 14 -7.29 10.56 48.18
CA TRP A 14 -6.17 11.48 47.96
C TRP A 14 -6.42 12.40 46.76
N VAL A 15 -6.89 11.85 45.64
CA VAL A 15 -7.19 12.64 44.43
C VAL A 15 -8.35 13.61 44.68
N ALA A 16 -9.40 13.17 45.38
CA ALA A 16 -10.54 14.00 45.73
C ALA A 16 -10.19 15.09 46.75
N GLY A 17 -9.14 14.90 47.55
CA GLY A 17 -8.63 15.89 48.50
C GLY A 17 -7.77 17.00 47.86
N LEU A 18 -7.40 16.87 46.58
CA LEU A 18 -6.61 17.88 45.86
C LEU A 18 -7.51 19.03 45.37
N PRO A 19 -6.98 20.28 45.30
CA PRO A 19 -7.66 21.36 44.60
C PRO A 19 -7.66 21.12 43.07
N PHE A 20 -8.53 21.84 42.34
CA PHE A 20 -8.85 21.57 40.93
C PHE A 20 -7.64 21.45 40.00
N ILE A 21 -6.66 22.37 40.09
CA ILE A 21 -5.51 22.39 39.17
C ILE A 21 -4.62 21.14 39.36
N PRO A 22 -4.10 20.83 40.57
CA PRO A 22 -3.38 19.58 40.81
C PRO A 22 -4.18 18.32 40.47
N GLN A 23 -5.47 18.27 40.81
CA GLN A 23 -6.34 17.12 40.50
C GLN A 23 -6.41 16.89 38.98
N PHE A 24 -6.62 17.95 38.20
CA PHE A 24 -6.68 17.88 36.74
C PHE A 24 -5.34 17.44 36.13
N VAL A 25 -4.21 17.93 36.67
CA VAL A 25 -2.87 17.51 36.21
C VAL A 25 -2.64 16.02 36.47
N VAL A 26 -2.97 15.52 37.66
CA VAL A 26 -2.83 14.09 37.99
C VAL A 26 -3.68 13.23 37.05
N VAL A 27 -4.94 13.63 36.82
CA VAL A 27 -5.84 12.93 35.89
C VAL A 27 -5.30 12.98 34.46
N LEU A 28 -4.83 14.12 33.98
CA LEU A 28 -4.28 14.25 32.63
C LEU A 28 -3.04 13.36 32.44
N VAL A 29 -2.12 13.39 33.41
CA VAL A 29 -0.91 12.58 33.41
C VAL A 29 -1.20 11.09 33.53
N GLY A 30 -2.28 10.69 34.19
CA GLY A 30 -2.72 9.29 34.22
C GLY A 30 -3.48 8.87 32.97
N ALA A 31 -4.50 9.63 32.59
CA ALA A 31 -5.44 9.29 31.52
C ALA A 31 -4.79 9.33 30.13
N VAL A 32 -3.92 10.30 29.84
CA VAL A 32 -3.30 10.43 28.51
C VAL A 32 -2.39 9.24 28.19
N PRO A 33 -1.42 8.85 29.05
CA PRO A 33 -0.60 7.67 28.81
C PRO A 33 -1.41 6.37 28.78
N VAL A 34 -2.40 6.22 29.66
CA VAL A 34 -3.28 5.04 29.68
C VAL A 34 -4.07 4.95 28.37
N SER A 35 -4.60 6.06 27.87
CA SER A 35 -5.32 6.10 26.59
C SER A 35 -4.39 5.75 25.43
N PHE A 36 -3.18 6.29 25.42
CA PHE A 36 -2.18 5.97 24.40
C PHE A 36 -1.80 4.49 24.42
N LEU A 37 -1.61 3.91 25.62
CA LEU A 37 -1.33 2.48 25.79
C LEU A 37 -2.49 1.63 25.26
N ILE A 38 -3.73 1.97 25.59
CA ILE A 38 -4.91 1.26 25.12
C ILE A 38 -5.02 1.37 23.59
N ALA A 39 -4.89 2.56 23.02
CA ALA A 39 -4.90 2.76 21.57
C ALA A 39 -3.82 1.92 20.88
N TYR A 40 -2.59 1.94 21.39
CA TYR A 40 -1.49 1.13 20.87
C TYR A 40 -1.79 -0.37 20.92
N LEU A 41 -2.38 -0.85 22.03
CA LEU A 41 -2.76 -2.26 22.19
C LEU A 41 -3.90 -2.64 21.25
N LEU A 42 -4.90 -1.77 21.05
CA LEU A 42 -5.98 -1.98 20.11
C LEU A 42 -5.44 -2.08 18.68
N ASP A 43 -4.59 -1.15 18.27
CA ASP A 43 -3.96 -1.16 16.94
C ASP A 43 -3.12 -2.43 16.72
N ARG A 44 -2.36 -2.83 17.75
CA ARG A 44 -1.54 -4.04 17.67
C ARG A 44 -2.40 -5.29 17.64
N GLY A 45 -3.44 -5.35 18.47
CA GLY A 45 -4.40 -6.44 18.52
C GLY A 45 -5.13 -6.59 17.19
N LEU A 46 -5.63 -5.49 16.62
CA LEU A 46 -6.31 -5.49 15.32
C LEU A 46 -5.40 -6.02 14.21
N ARG A 47 -4.14 -5.56 14.16
CA ARG A 47 -3.14 -6.09 13.21
C ARG A 47 -2.95 -7.60 13.39
N ILE A 48 -2.81 -8.08 14.63
CA ILE A 48 -2.63 -9.51 14.91
C ILE A 48 -3.85 -10.30 14.44
N VAL A 49 -5.06 -9.83 14.76
CA VAL A 49 -6.32 -10.49 14.39
C VAL A 49 -6.50 -10.54 12.87
N LEU A 50 -6.22 -9.45 12.16
CA LEU A 50 -6.32 -9.40 10.69
C LEU A 50 -5.31 -10.33 10.00
N ARG A 51 -4.08 -10.42 10.54
CA ARG A 51 -3.07 -11.39 10.10
C ARG A 51 -3.56 -12.82 10.32
N LEU A 52 -4.11 -13.10 11.51
CA LEU A 52 -4.63 -14.41 11.86
C LEU A 52 -5.83 -14.84 11.00
N LEU A 53 -6.67 -13.88 10.60
CA LEU A 53 -7.79 -14.11 9.68
C LEU A 53 -7.31 -14.39 8.24
N GLY A 54 -6.01 -14.33 7.97
CA GLY A 54 -5.42 -14.66 6.68
C GLY A 54 -5.54 -13.54 5.64
N ARG A 55 -5.83 -12.30 6.07
CA ARG A 55 -5.91 -11.12 5.20
C ARG A 55 -4.55 -10.70 4.64
N ASP A 56 -3.45 -11.27 5.16
CA ASP A 56 -2.11 -11.11 4.61
C ASP A 56 -2.02 -11.61 3.16
N ARG A 57 -2.78 -12.65 2.78
CA ARG A 57 -2.82 -13.12 1.38
C ARG A 57 -3.47 -12.11 0.44
N SER A 58 -4.47 -11.37 0.92
CA SER A 58 -5.17 -10.35 0.14
C SER A 58 -4.33 -9.07 0.02
N ALA A 59 -3.66 -8.65 1.09
CA ALA A 59 -2.81 -7.46 1.09
C ALA A 59 -1.54 -7.65 0.24
N VAL A 60 -0.92 -8.84 0.28
CA VAL A 60 0.22 -9.19 -0.59
C VAL A 60 -0.23 -9.32 -2.05
N ALA A 61 -1.39 -9.95 -2.31
CA ALA A 61 -1.93 -10.00 -3.67
C ALA A 61 -2.21 -8.59 -4.21
N GLU A 62 -2.84 -7.70 -3.44
CA GLU A 62 -3.16 -6.33 -3.87
C GLU A 62 -1.91 -5.47 -4.10
N THR A 63 -0.85 -5.62 -3.30
CA THR A 63 0.43 -4.93 -3.55
C THR A 63 1.15 -5.46 -4.79
N ASP A 64 1.03 -6.75 -5.09
CA ASP A 64 1.60 -7.37 -6.30
C ASP A 64 0.86 -6.92 -7.57
N ILE A 65 -0.48 -6.78 -7.51
CA ILE A 65 -1.29 -6.27 -8.63
C ILE A 65 -0.99 -4.78 -8.90
N VAL A 66 -0.92 -3.94 -7.86
CA VAL A 66 -0.63 -2.49 -8.01
C VAL A 66 0.81 -2.25 -8.51
N ALA A 67 1.77 -3.06 -8.07
CA ALA A 67 3.14 -3.00 -8.59
C ALA A 67 3.23 -3.46 -10.05
N GLY A 68 2.44 -4.47 -10.44
CA GLY A 68 2.33 -4.94 -11.83
C GLY A 68 1.68 -3.91 -12.76
N ASP A 69 0.63 -3.22 -12.29
CA ASP A 69 -0.05 -2.16 -13.02
C ASP A 69 0.86 -0.93 -13.23
N ALA A 70 1.58 -0.50 -12.19
CA ALA A 70 2.56 0.58 -12.28
C ALA A 70 3.77 0.23 -13.18
N ALA A 71 4.19 -1.04 -13.22
CA ALA A 71 5.24 -1.48 -14.14
C ALA A 71 4.76 -1.54 -15.60
N ALA A 72 3.47 -1.82 -15.83
CA ALA A 72 2.85 -1.82 -17.15
C ALA A 72 2.64 -0.39 -17.69
N GLU A 73 2.32 0.57 -16.82
CA GLU A 73 2.16 1.99 -17.19
C GLU A 73 3.50 2.65 -17.62
N ILE A 74 4.63 2.16 -17.13
CA ILE A 74 5.98 2.69 -17.47
C ILE A 74 6.47 2.19 -18.84
N ALA A 75 5.90 1.13 -19.42
CA ALA A 75 6.28 0.63 -20.74
C ALA A 75 5.65 1.51 -21.84
N PRO A 76 6.36 2.51 -22.41
CA PRO A 76 5.79 3.37 -23.42
C PRO A 76 5.89 2.65 -24.76
N ASP A 77 4.75 2.37 -25.36
CA ASP A 77 4.47 2.50 -26.80
C ASP A 77 5.70 2.58 -27.73
N ALA A 78 6.53 1.54 -27.78
CA ALA A 78 7.67 1.44 -28.69
C ALA A 78 7.34 0.65 -29.97
N ALA A 79 6.10 0.16 -30.09
CA ALA A 79 5.67 -0.69 -31.20
C ALA A 79 4.72 0.01 -32.21
N THR A 80 4.34 1.27 -31.98
CA THR A 80 3.43 2.04 -32.87
C THR A 80 4.16 2.99 -33.80
N ILE A 81 5.28 2.57 -34.41
CA ILE A 81 5.82 3.26 -35.60
C ILE A 81 5.97 2.22 -36.70
N ALA A 82 4.87 2.01 -37.42
CA ALA A 82 4.85 1.30 -38.68
C ALA A 82 5.69 2.04 -39.73
N PRO A 83 6.53 1.36 -40.54
CA PRO A 83 7.13 1.95 -41.72
C PRO A 83 6.05 2.26 -42.78
N PRO A 84 6.15 3.38 -43.54
CA PRO A 84 5.15 3.74 -44.53
C PRO A 84 5.14 2.77 -45.72
N GLU A 85 3.95 2.26 -46.07
CA GLU A 85 3.68 1.60 -47.35
C GLU A 85 4.08 2.52 -48.51
N PRO A 86 4.93 2.06 -49.45
CA PRO A 86 5.09 2.76 -50.72
C PRO A 86 3.89 2.46 -51.61
N ALA A 87 3.08 3.49 -51.85
CA ALA A 87 1.94 3.51 -52.74
C ALA A 87 2.26 2.91 -54.13
N LEU A 88 1.44 1.95 -54.55
CA LEU A 88 1.35 1.48 -55.93
C LEU A 88 0.66 2.55 -56.80
N ALA A 89 1.41 3.26 -57.65
CA ALA A 89 0.84 3.95 -58.83
C ALA A 89 1.89 4.34 -59.88
N GLY A 90 1.94 3.56 -60.98
CA GLY A 90 1.97 4.13 -62.33
C GLY A 90 3.30 4.20 -63.08
N ALA A 91 3.19 3.96 -64.40
CA ALA A 91 4.13 4.20 -65.49
C ALA A 91 5.25 3.15 -65.68
N SER A 92 5.07 2.13 -66.53
CA SER A 92 5.10 2.15 -68.01
C SER A 92 6.52 2.11 -68.60
N MET A 93 6.68 1.21 -69.57
CA MET A 93 7.79 1.03 -70.53
C MET A 93 9.10 0.40 -70.01
N HIS A 94 9.91 -0.36 -70.76
CA HIS A 94 9.85 -1.07 -72.05
C HIS A 94 11.27 -1.68 -72.26
N VAL A 95 11.41 -3.02 -72.24
CA VAL A 95 12.25 -3.86 -73.19
C VAL A 95 13.81 -3.71 -73.06
N PRO A 96 14.67 -4.63 -73.55
CA PRO A 96 14.85 -6.06 -73.18
C PRO A 96 16.35 -6.53 -73.09
N GLY A 97 16.58 -7.74 -72.57
CA GLY A 97 17.63 -8.69 -73.02
C GLY A 97 19.01 -8.64 -72.35
N PRO A 98 19.92 -9.62 -72.60
CA PRO A 98 19.73 -11.00 -73.06
C PRO A 98 20.20 -12.06 -72.01
N MET A 99 19.63 -13.26 -72.09
CA MET A 99 20.24 -14.53 -71.59
C MET A 99 21.59 -14.77 -72.30
N PRO A 100 22.58 -15.58 -71.85
CA PRO A 100 22.43 -16.89 -71.16
C PRO A 100 23.53 -17.14 -70.08
N LYS A 101 23.59 -18.23 -69.29
CA LYS A 101 23.89 -19.61 -69.70
C LYS A 101 24.14 -20.51 -68.46
N GLU A 102 23.61 -21.74 -68.54
CA GLU A 102 24.02 -23.01 -67.86
C GLU A 102 23.61 -23.12 -66.37
N ALA A 103 22.77 -24.02 -65.88
CA ALA A 103 22.37 -25.39 -66.26
C ALA A 103 23.54 -26.34 -66.47
N ILE A 104 23.86 -27.05 -65.38
CA ILE A 104 24.58 -28.33 -65.19
C ILE A 104 25.78 -28.18 -64.26
#